data_AF-A0A2S9QC58-F1
#
_entry.id   AF-A0A2S9QC58-F1
#
_cell.length_a   1.000
_cell.length_b   1.000
_cell.length_c   1.000
_cell.angle_alpha   90.00
_cell.angle_beta   90.00
_cell.angle_gamma   90.00
#
_symmetry.space_group_name_H-M   'P 1'
#
loop_
_entity.id
_entity.type
_entity.pdbx_description
1 polymer ?
#
loop_
_entity_poly.entity_id
_entity_poly.type
_entity_poly.pdbx_seq_one_letter_code
_entity_poly.pdbx_strand_id
1 'polypeptide(L)'
;MTQPAQEPAADDLETSVDDIIAACEGDARAAVRVLLVALHHCQTELEKRDEEIAQLARDISRGYSRGRWEDFLTRAEVPIPYKPDE
;
A
#
# COMPACT_ATOMS: atom_id res chain seq x y z
N MET A 1 -11.39 1.45 12.44
CA MET A 1 -12.03 2.23 11.36
C MET A 1 -11.01 2.34 10.25
N THR A 2 -11.11 1.52 9.22
CA THR A 2 -10.26 1.61 8.03
C THR A 2 -10.67 2.89 7.32
N GLN A 3 -9.82 3.91 7.35
CA GLN A 3 -10.05 5.11 6.55
C GLN A 3 -10.05 4.65 5.09
N PRO A 4 -11.13 4.92 4.32
CA PRO A 4 -11.10 4.62 2.89
C PRO A 4 -9.93 5.42 2.32
N ALA A 5 -9.08 4.76 1.53
CA ALA A 5 -8.10 5.47 0.73
C ALA A 5 -8.86 6.53 -0.05
N GLN A 6 -8.61 7.81 0.24
CA GLN A 6 -9.19 8.89 -0.54
C GLN A 6 -8.61 8.73 -1.93
N GLU A 7 -9.45 8.30 -2.88
CA GLU A 7 -9.08 8.44 -4.29
C GLU A 7 -8.80 9.93 -4.50
N PRO A 8 -7.59 10.29 -4.94
CA PRO A 8 -7.28 11.68 -5.23
C PRO A 8 -8.30 12.19 -6.25
N ALA A 9 -8.89 13.36 -5.98
CA ALA A 9 -9.86 13.94 -6.89
C ALA A 9 -9.16 14.16 -8.26
N ALA A 10 -9.88 14.00 -9.36
CA ALA A 10 -9.29 14.13 -10.70
C ALA A 10 -8.57 15.50 -10.91
N ASP A 11 -9.06 16.56 -10.25
CA ASP A 11 -8.44 17.89 -10.25
C ASP A 11 -7.07 17.92 -9.53
N ASP A 12 -6.85 17.06 -8.53
CA ASP A 12 -5.56 16.95 -7.84
C ASP A 12 -4.52 16.28 -8.75
N LEU A 13 -4.94 15.34 -9.62
CA LEU A 13 -4.04 14.69 -10.57
C LEU A 13 -3.58 15.64 -11.67
N GLU A 14 -4.50 16.38 -12.29
CA GLU A 14 -4.14 17.33 -13.35
C GLU A 14 -3.20 18.43 -12.81
N THR A 15 -3.47 18.95 -11.60
CA THR A 15 -2.54 19.89 -10.94
C THR A 15 -1.16 19.27 -10.73
N SER A 16 -1.11 17.99 -10.33
CA SER A 16 0.16 17.27 -10.18
C SER A 16 0.89 17.03 -11.50
N VAL A 17 0.20 16.96 -12.64
CA VAL A 17 0.84 16.82 -13.95
C VAL A 17 1.61 18.09 -14.30
N ASP A 18 1.01 19.26 -14.11
CA ASP A 18 1.66 20.55 -14.36
C ASP A 18 2.89 20.73 -13.45
N ASP A 19 2.80 20.33 -12.19
CA ASP A 19 3.93 20.36 -11.24
C ASP A 19 5.09 19.47 -11.71
N ILE A 20 4.80 18.26 -12.19
CA ILE A 20 5.82 17.32 -12.69
C ILE A 20 6.45 17.84 -14.00
N ILE A 21 5.66 18.44 -14.89
CA ILE A 21 6.16 19.06 -16.13
C ILE A 21 7.06 20.25 -15.79
N ALA A 22 6.66 21.10 -14.84
CA ALA A 22 7.47 22.22 -14.38
C ALA A 22 8.79 21.75 -13.74
N ALA A 23 8.76 20.68 -12.95
CA ALA A 23 9.96 20.05 -12.38
C ALA A 23 10.89 19.44 -13.44
N CYS A 24 10.35 19.08 -14.61
CA CYS A 24 11.10 18.61 -15.78
C CYS A 24 11.48 19.74 -16.75
N GLU A 25 11.52 21.00 -16.28
CA GLU A 25 11.85 22.19 -17.09
C GLU A 25 10.96 22.36 -18.33
N GLY A 26 9.73 21.86 -18.28
CA GLY A 26 8.78 21.88 -19.39
C GLY A 26 8.89 20.72 -20.38
N ASP A 27 9.81 19.76 -20.17
CA ASP A 27 9.91 18.57 -21.02
C ASP A 27 8.81 17.54 -20.65
N ALA A 28 7.71 17.57 -21.40
CA ALA A 28 6.61 16.62 -21.24
C ALA A 28 7.04 15.15 -21.43
N ARG A 29 8.04 14.87 -22.28
CA ARG A 29 8.54 13.49 -22.46
C ARG A 29 9.34 13.03 -21.24
N ALA A 30 10.11 13.92 -20.61
CA ALA A 30 10.77 13.63 -19.35
C ALA A 30 9.75 13.40 -18.23
N ALA A 31 8.73 14.25 -18.11
CA ALA A 31 7.63 14.10 -17.16
C ALA A 31 6.92 12.75 -17.28
N VAL A 32 6.58 12.31 -18.50
CA VAL A 32 5.97 11.00 -18.74
C VAL A 32 6.89 9.85 -18.29
N ARG A 33 8.20 9.94 -18.50
CA ARG A 33 9.14 8.92 -18.02
C ARG A 33 9.17 8.85 -16.49
N VAL A 34 9.17 10.00 -15.82
CA VAL A 34 9.10 10.07 -14.35
C VAL A 34 7.82 9.40 -13.84
N LEU A 35 6.67 9.74 -14.42
CA LEU A 35 5.39 9.15 -14.05
C LEU A 35 5.35 7.63 -14.29
N LEU A 36 5.90 7.14 -15.40
CA LEU A 36 5.98 5.70 -15.68
C LEU A 36 6.85 4.96 -14.66
N VAL A 37 8.00 5.53 -14.28
CA VAL A 37 8.86 4.94 -13.24
C VAL A 37 8.16 4.94 -11.88
N ALA A 38 7.52 6.05 -11.52
CA ALA A 38 6.76 6.16 -10.27
C ALA A 38 5.60 5.15 -10.22
N LEU A 39 4.84 5.03 -11.31
CA LEU A 39 3.75 4.05 -11.43
C LEU A 39 4.26 2.63 -11.30
N HIS A 40 5.35 2.28 -12.00
CA HIS A 40 5.97 0.96 -11.89
C HIS A 40 6.40 0.65 -10.45
N HIS A 41 7.04 1.62 -9.77
CA HIS A 41 7.41 1.47 -8.37
C HIS A 41 6.19 1.23 -7.47
N CYS A 42 5.12 2.01 -7.61
CA CYS A 42 3.88 1.82 -6.85
C CYS A 42 3.27 0.43 -7.08
N GLN A 43 3.25 -0.05 -8.33
CA GLN A 43 2.77 -1.40 -8.66
C GLN A 43 3.59 -2.48 -7.96
N THR A 44 4.92 -2.39 -8.00
CA THR A 44 5.80 -3.34 -7.31
C THR A 44 5.61 -3.32 -5.79
N GLU A 45 5.45 -2.15 -5.18
CA GLU A 45 5.18 -2.05 -3.74
C GLU A 45 3.82 -2.64 -3.36
N LEU A 46 2.80 -2.49 -4.20
CA LEU A 46 1.50 -3.13 -4.00
C LEU A 46 1.60 -4.66 -4.07
N GLU A 47 2.27 -5.20 -5.09
CA GLU A 47 2.51 -6.63 -5.24
C GLU A 47 3.22 -7.20 -4.00
N LYS A 48 4.26 -6.51 -3.53
CA LYS A 48 4.99 -6.90 -2.31
C LYS A 48 4.08 -6.90 -1.07
N ARG A 49 3.24 -5.87 -0.89
CA ARG A 49 2.28 -5.81 0.23
C ARG A 49 1.27 -6.94 0.17
N ASP A 50 0.77 -7.28 -1.02
CA ASP A 50 -0.16 -8.39 -1.21
C ASP A 50 0.49 -9.74 -0.83
N GLU A 51 1.76 -9.94 -1.19
CA GLU A 51 2.54 -11.12 -0.78
C GLU A 51 2.72 -11.19 0.74
N GLU A 52 3.06 -10.07 1.39
CA GLU A 52 3.21 -9.96 2.84
C GLU A 52 1.88 -10.25 3.57
N ILE A 53 0.77 -9.68 3.09
CA ILE A 53 -0.57 -9.93 3.62
C ILE A 53 -0.94 -11.41 3.46
N ALA A 54 -0.69 -12.00 2.28
CA ALA A 54 -0.96 -13.41 2.04
C ALA A 54 -0.15 -14.32 2.97
N GLN A 55 1.11 -13.96 3.23
CA GLN A 55 1.96 -14.70 4.16
C GLN A 55 1.46 -14.57 5.60
N LEU A 56 1.12 -13.36 6.05
CA LEU A 56 0.57 -13.11 7.37
C LEU A 56 -0.74 -13.87 7.59
N ALA A 57 -1.63 -13.88 6.59
CA ALA A 57 -2.88 -14.63 6.63
C ALA A 57 -2.65 -16.14 6.78
N ARG A 58 -1.65 -16.70 6.07
CA ARG A 58 -1.25 -18.12 6.22
C ARG A 58 -0.74 -18.42 7.63
N ASP A 59 0.08 -17.56 8.19
CA ASP A 59 0.65 -17.76 9.52
C ASP A 59 -0.40 -17.64 10.63
N ILE A 60 -1.34 -16.69 10.49
CA ILE A 60 -2.50 -16.57 11.38
C ILE A 60 -3.38 -17.84 11.29
N SER A 61 -3.76 -18.29 10.09
CA SER A 61 -4.55 -19.51 9.89
C SER A 61 -3.87 -20.75 10.51
N ARG A 62 -2.55 -20.84 10.35
CA ARG A 62 -1.73 -21.89 10.97
C ARG A 62 -1.68 -21.78 12.49
N GLY A 63 -1.61 -20.56 13.03
CA GLY A 63 -1.67 -20.26 14.46
C GLY A 63 -3.01 -20.61 15.06
N TYR A 64 -4.12 -20.27 14.41
CA TYR A 64 -5.48 -20.64 14.83
C TYR A 64 -5.64 -22.16 14.89
N SER A 65 -5.19 -22.87 13.86
CA SER A 65 -5.22 -24.34 13.82
C SER A 65 -4.40 -25.00 14.95
N ARG A 66 -3.48 -24.25 15.58
CA ARG A 66 -2.61 -24.70 16.68
C ARG A 66 -2.91 -24.04 18.03
N GLY A 67 -3.93 -23.19 18.13
CA GLY A 67 -4.26 -22.45 19.35
C GLY A 67 -3.19 -21.42 19.78
N ARG A 68 -2.42 -20.87 18.83
CA ARG A 68 -1.24 -20.02 19.05
C ARG A 68 -1.27 -18.72 18.21
N TRP A 69 -2.45 -18.26 17.83
CA TRP A 69 -2.60 -17.12 16.90
C TRP A 69 -2.24 -15.77 17.54
N GLU A 70 -2.41 -15.63 18.86
CA GLU A 70 -2.06 -14.44 19.64
C GLU A 70 -0.56 -14.08 19.51
N ASP A 71 0.32 -15.07 19.61
CA ASP A 71 1.79 -14.90 19.48
C ASP A 71 2.18 -14.22 18.16
N PHE A 72 1.47 -14.55 17.06
CA PHE A 72 1.75 -14.01 15.73
C PHE A 72 1.26 -12.57 15.57
N LEU A 73 0.13 -12.21 16.19
CA LEU A 73 -0.37 -10.83 16.17
C LEU A 73 0.53 -9.87 16.94
N THR A 74 1.14 -10.31 18.04
CA THR A 74 2.12 -9.51 18.80
C THR A 74 3.43 -9.26 18.05
N ARG A 75 3.76 -10.03 17.01
CA ARG A 75 4.98 -9.86 16.21
C ARG A 75 4.77 -9.02 14.94
N ALA A 76 3.53 -8.69 14.59
CA ALA A 76 3.26 -7.81 13.47
C ALA A 76 3.69 -6.37 13.82
N GLU A 77 4.49 -5.73 12.96
CA GLU A 77 4.92 -4.32 13.13
C GLU A 77 3.75 -3.35 13.22
N VAL A 78 2.62 -3.70 12.58
CA VAL A 78 1.35 -3.00 12.73
C VAL A 78 0.39 -3.92 13.47
N PRO A 79 -0.05 -3.55 14.70
CA PRO A 79 -1.02 -4.35 15.44
C PRO A 79 -2.33 -4.43 14.66
N ILE A 80 -2.72 -5.63 14.25
CA ILE A 80 -4.08 -5.85 13.71
C ILE A 80 -5.03 -5.73 14.91
N PRO A 81 -6.00 -4.80 14.91
CA PRO A 81 -6.93 -4.65 16.02
C PRO A 81 -7.80 -5.91 16.13
N TYR A 82 -7.43 -6.79 17.07
CA TYR A 82 -8.25 -7.91 17.47
C TYR A 82 -9.04 -7.51 18.72
N LYS A 83 -10.36 -7.47 18.61
CA LYS A 83 -11.25 -7.36 19.76
C LYS A 83 -11.79 -8.77 20.04
N PRO A 84 -11.46 -9.41 21.17
CA PRO A 84 -12.12 -10.66 21.54
C PRO A 84 -13.61 -10.40 21.71
N ASP A 85 -14.44 -11.30 21.18
CA ASP A 85 -15.86 -11.32 21.48
C ASP A 85 -16.01 -11.76 22.96
N GLU A 86 -16.56 -10.87 23.80
CA GLU A 86 -16.96 -11.18 25.19
C GLU A 86 -18.14 -12.17 25.23
#